data_AF-A0A1A9C6I3-F1
#
_entry.id   AF-A0A1A9C6I3-F1
#
_cell.length_a   1.000
_cell.length_b   1.000
_cell.length_c   1.000
_cell.angle_alpha   90.00
_cell.angle_beta   90.00
_cell.angle_gamma   90.00
#
_symmetry.space_group_name_H-M   'P 1'
#
loop_
_entity.id
_entity.type
_entity.pdbx_description
1 polymer ?
#
loop_
_entity_poly.entity_id
_entity_poly.type
_entity_poly.pdbx_seq_one_letter_code
_entity_poly.pdbx_strand_id
1 'polypeptide(L)'
;MTAGDLDIAVVTDAPPGLPVDAQVERLFLGLDAMVVVLPVGHPLAGCGPVRIKALADECWVEDNEGSAALLRQHAARAGVSARIDLTAADLPGKLALVATGHAIALIPGVLTSALRADVTTLPLVDPPTRGIYAITPRRAPHPRTEPLLHELTAAFTSAYPAQAEHQPTEPDCHAAAPGTPRQQRHGDCKSSGSAP
;
A
#
# COMPACT_ATOMS: atom_id res chain seq x y z
N MET A 1 -18.74 -6.56 -0.68
CA MET A 1 -19.23 -6.88 0.69
C MET A 1 -20.68 -6.46 0.93
N THR A 2 -21.16 -5.38 0.28
CA THR A 2 -22.54 -4.86 0.40
C THR A 2 -23.64 -5.78 -0.10
N ALA A 3 -23.34 -6.80 -0.91
CA ALA A 3 -24.30 -7.82 -1.35
C ALA A 3 -24.58 -8.90 -0.27
N GLY A 4 -23.82 -8.93 0.83
CA GLY A 4 -24.05 -9.83 1.96
C GLY A 4 -23.33 -11.20 1.90
N ASP A 5 -22.55 -11.46 0.85
CA ASP A 5 -21.93 -12.77 0.59
C ASP A 5 -20.55 -12.97 1.24
N LEU A 6 -20.01 -11.97 1.93
CA LEU A 6 -18.67 -12.04 2.53
C LEU A 6 -18.68 -11.53 3.97
N ASP A 7 -18.16 -12.35 4.89
CA ASP A 7 -18.07 -12.00 6.31
C ASP A 7 -16.75 -11.31 6.68
N ILE A 8 -15.65 -11.67 6.02
CA ILE A 8 -14.33 -11.05 6.18
C ILE A 8 -13.65 -10.94 4.81
N ALA A 9 -13.09 -9.78 4.49
CA ALA A 9 -12.14 -9.59 3.40
C ALA A 9 -10.75 -9.28 3.97
N VAL A 10 -9.69 -9.87 3.43
CA VAL A 10 -8.32 -9.42 3.71
C VAL A 10 -7.85 -8.57 2.54
N VAL A 11 -7.46 -7.34 2.82
CA VAL A 11 -7.06 -6.36 1.80
C VAL A 11 -5.75 -5.68 2.17
N THR A 12 -5.16 -5.01 1.19
CA THR A 12 -3.97 -4.18 1.36
C THR A 12 -4.28 -2.73 1.04
N ASP A 13 -3.55 -1.80 1.65
CA ASP A 13 -3.62 -0.38 1.29
C ASP A 13 -2.72 0.02 0.11
N ALA A 14 -2.27 -0.95 -0.70
CA ALA A 14 -1.49 -0.71 -1.90
C ALA A 14 -2.29 -1.00 -3.19
N PRO A 15 -2.27 -0.10 -4.20
CA PRO A 15 -1.85 1.30 -4.07
C PRO A 15 -2.69 2.06 -3.03
N PRO A 16 -2.16 3.14 -2.43
CA PRO A 16 -2.86 3.91 -1.39
C PRO A 16 -4.22 4.41 -1.86
N GLY A 17 -5.22 4.34 -0.96
CA GLY A 17 -6.58 4.80 -1.23
C GLY A 17 -7.68 3.78 -1.00
N LEU A 18 -7.51 2.83 -0.06
CA LEU A 18 -8.63 2.00 0.38
C LEU A 18 -9.83 2.89 0.76
N PRO A 19 -10.98 2.76 0.09
CA PRO A 19 -12.13 3.61 0.35
C PRO A 19 -12.57 3.48 1.80
N VAL A 20 -12.77 4.61 2.48
CA VAL A 20 -13.43 4.62 3.78
C VAL A 20 -14.93 4.41 3.52
N ASP A 21 -15.37 3.16 3.66
CA ASP A 21 -16.78 2.80 3.58
C ASP A 21 -17.36 2.75 4.99
N ALA A 22 -18.36 3.61 5.27
CA ALA A 22 -19.02 3.65 6.57
C ALA A 22 -19.79 2.35 6.90
N GLN A 23 -20.01 1.49 5.91
CA GLN A 23 -20.67 0.18 6.04
C GLN A 23 -19.73 -0.94 6.48
N VAL A 24 -18.44 -0.66 6.67
CA VAL A 24 -17.44 -1.68 6.98
C VAL A 24 -16.56 -1.26 8.15
N GLU A 25 -16.11 -2.24 8.92
CA GLU A 25 -15.10 -2.08 9.96
C GLU A 25 -13.77 -2.60 9.44
N ARG A 26 -12.69 -1.89 9.78
CA ARG A 26 -11.33 -2.22 9.34
C ARG A 26 -10.49 -2.53 10.56
N LEU A 27 -9.92 -3.72 10.58
CA LEU A 27 -8.96 -4.17 11.58
C LEU A 27 -7.57 -4.26 10.93
N PHE A 28 -6.58 -3.59 11.53
CA PHE A 28 -5.19 -3.71 11.11
C PHE A 28 -4.61 -5.04 11.57
N LEU A 29 -4.05 -5.81 10.64
CA LEU A 29 -3.41 -7.10 10.91
C LEU A 29 -1.90 -6.96 11.04
N GLY A 30 -1.30 -6.03 10.29
CA GLY A 30 0.13 -5.74 10.34
C GLY A 30 0.62 -5.10 9.04
N LEU A 31 1.93 -4.82 8.97
CA LEU A 31 2.58 -4.33 7.76
C LEU A 31 3.23 -5.48 7.00
N ASP A 32 3.27 -5.37 5.69
CA ASP A 32 4.13 -6.17 4.83
C ASP A 32 5.16 -5.27 4.14
N ALA A 33 6.42 -5.52 4.44
CA ALA A 33 7.56 -4.87 3.82
C ALA A 33 7.86 -5.49 2.46
N MET A 34 7.99 -4.64 1.46
CA MET A 34 8.34 -5.07 0.13
C MET A 34 9.80 -5.52 0.06
N VAL A 35 10.08 -6.48 -0.80
CA VAL A 35 11.42 -7.05 -1.02
C VAL A 35 11.75 -7.04 -2.51
N VAL A 36 13.03 -6.94 -2.83
CA VAL A 36 13.49 -7.03 -4.23
C VAL A 36 13.68 -8.49 -4.60
N VAL A 37 13.24 -8.87 -5.78
CA VAL A 37 13.51 -10.18 -6.38
C VAL A 37 14.49 -9.99 -7.53
N LEU A 38 15.50 -10.85 -7.56
CA LEU A 38 16.57 -10.86 -8.55
C LEU A 38 16.92 -12.32 -8.92
N PRO A 39 17.56 -12.58 -10.06
CA PRO A 39 17.99 -13.93 -10.42
C PRO A 39 19.03 -14.46 -9.42
N VAL A 40 19.06 -15.77 -9.18
CA VAL A 40 20.01 -16.40 -8.23
C VAL A 40 21.49 -16.11 -8.54
N GLY A 41 21.83 -15.86 -9.81
CA GLY A 41 23.19 -15.52 -10.25
C GLY A 41 23.52 -14.02 -10.25
N HIS A 42 22.63 -13.16 -9.73
CA HIS A 42 22.87 -11.72 -9.70
C HIS A 42 24.07 -11.37 -8.81
N PRO A 43 24.89 -10.34 -9.13
CA PRO A 43 26.02 -9.92 -8.30
C PRO A 43 25.64 -9.54 -6.86
N LEU A 44 24.42 -9.06 -6.65
CA LEU A 44 23.87 -8.71 -5.32
C LEU A 44 23.14 -9.88 -4.63
N ALA A 45 23.07 -11.06 -5.25
CA ALA A 45 22.47 -12.22 -4.62
C ALA A 45 23.27 -12.61 -3.36
N GLY A 46 22.56 -12.87 -2.26
CA GLY A 46 23.18 -13.22 -0.96
C GLY A 46 23.83 -12.05 -0.22
N CYS A 47 23.78 -10.83 -0.76
CA CYS A 47 24.13 -9.64 0.00
C CYS A 47 23.11 -9.39 1.13
N GLY A 48 23.56 -8.74 2.19
CA GLY A 48 22.66 -8.24 3.24
C GLY A 48 21.74 -7.12 2.72
N PRO A 49 20.91 -6.53 3.60
CA PRO A 49 19.99 -5.46 3.19
C PRO A 49 20.70 -4.31 2.45
N VAL A 50 20.15 -3.90 1.32
CA VAL A 50 20.71 -2.80 0.50
C VAL A 50 19.81 -1.58 0.51
N ARG A 51 20.38 -0.39 0.35
CA ARG A 51 19.58 0.80 0.05
C ARG A 51 19.15 0.76 -1.42
N ILE A 52 17.94 1.24 -1.75
CA ILE A 52 17.46 1.30 -3.14
C ILE A 52 18.42 2.06 -4.09
N LYS A 53 19.22 2.99 -3.56
CA LYS A 53 20.27 3.69 -4.32
C LYS A 53 21.32 2.75 -4.94
N ALA A 54 21.56 1.57 -4.36
CA ALA A 54 22.46 0.56 -4.93
C ALA A 54 21.85 -0.14 -6.17
N LEU A 55 20.56 0.06 -6.42
CA LEU A 55 19.80 -0.53 -7.52
C LEU A 55 19.39 0.54 -8.56
N ALA A 56 20.02 1.72 -8.53
CA ALA A 56 19.66 2.85 -9.38
C ALA A 56 19.90 2.58 -10.87
N ASP A 57 20.90 1.76 -11.19
CA ASP A 57 21.28 1.41 -12.57
C ASP A 57 20.52 0.17 -13.08
N GLU A 58 19.80 -0.53 -12.20
CA GLU A 58 19.07 -1.75 -12.54
C GLU A 58 17.84 -1.47 -13.42
N CYS A 59 17.48 -2.46 -14.22
CA CYS A 59 16.22 -2.47 -14.97
C CYS A 59 15.11 -3.07 -14.11
N TRP A 60 13.98 -2.40 -13.99
CA TRP A 60 12.84 -2.85 -13.21
C TRP A 60 11.70 -3.32 -14.11
N VAL A 61 10.97 -4.34 -13.62
CA VAL A 61 9.72 -4.81 -14.21
C VAL A 61 8.55 -4.60 -13.24
N GLU A 62 7.41 -4.16 -13.75
CA GLU A 62 6.17 -4.07 -12.98
C GLU A 62 4.97 -4.65 -13.72
N ASP A 63 3.97 -5.10 -12.96
CA ASP A 63 2.75 -5.75 -13.47
C ASP A 63 1.49 -4.87 -13.31
N ASN A 64 1.59 -3.74 -12.61
CA ASN A 64 0.51 -2.78 -12.46
C ASN A 64 1.03 -1.37 -12.09
N GLU A 65 0.23 -0.34 -12.37
CA GLU A 65 0.62 1.06 -12.13
C GLU A 65 0.73 1.39 -10.64
N GLY A 66 -0.03 0.73 -9.77
CA GLY A 66 0.04 0.94 -8.32
C GLY A 66 1.39 0.53 -7.74
N SER A 67 1.89 -0.63 -8.12
CA SER A 67 3.23 -1.10 -7.75
C SER A 67 4.34 -0.22 -8.36
N ALA A 68 4.19 0.18 -9.62
CA ALA A 68 5.12 1.10 -10.27
C ALA A 68 5.18 2.47 -9.56
N ALA A 69 4.04 3.02 -9.17
CA ALA A 69 3.97 4.28 -8.42
C ALA A 69 4.65 4.15 -7.04
N LEU A 70 4.42 3.05 -6.32
CA LEU A 70 5.07 2.77 -5.03
C LEU A 70 6.60 2.73 -5.18
N LEU A 71 7.10 2.00 -6.16
CA LEU A 71 8.54 1.88 -6.45
C LEU A 71 9.14 3.25 -6.80
N ARG A 72 8.52 4.00 -7.72
CA ARG A 72 8.99 5.34 -8.11
C ARG A 72 9.01 6.30 -6.91
N GLN A 73 7.95 6.30 -6.09
CA GLN A 73 7.88 7.13 -4.89
C GLN A 73 8.96 6.78 -3.87
N HIS A 74 9.21 5.49 -3.66
CA HIS A 74 10.26 5.03 -2.74
C HIS A 74 11.66 5.40 -3.26
N ALA A 75 11.95 5.18 -4.55
CA ALA A 75 13.19 5.60 -5.19
C ALA A 75 13.41 7.12 -5.08
N ALA A 76 12.37 7.91 -5.39
CA ALA A 76 12.43 9.37 -5.34
C ALA A 76 12.74 9.90 -3.92
N ARG A 77 12.16 9.29 -2.87
CA ARG A 77 12.49 9.61 -1.46
C ARG A 77 13.96 9.34 -1.12
N ALA A 78 14.58 8.36 -1.78
CA ALA A 78 16.00 8.05 -1.65
C ALA A 78 16.91 8.88 -2.59
N GLY A 79 16.34 9.83 -3.36
CA GLY A 79 17.07 10.69 -4.28
C GLY A 79 17.55 10.00 -5.56
N VAL A 80 16.90 8.90 -5.95
CA VAL A 80 17.18 8.17 -7.21
C VAL A 80 15.90 7.95 -8.01
N SER A 81 16.03 7.54 -9.26
CA SER A 81 14.89 7.11 -10.09
C SER A 81 14.95 5.61 -10.33
N ALA A 82 13.82 4.91 -10.22
CA ALA A 82 13.70 3.53 -10.65
C ALA A 82 13.39 3.47 -12.16
N ARG A 83 14.25 2.80 -12.92
CA ARG A 83 14.09 2.64 -14.37
C ARG A 83 13.22 1.43 -14.68
N ILE A 84 11.93 1.67 -14.91
CA ILE A 84 10.95 0.62 -15.23
C ILE A 84 10.85 0.52 -16.77
N ASP A 85 11.65 -0.35 -17.38
CA ASP A 85 11.69 -0.52 -18.84
C ASP A 85 10.79 -1.68 -19.31
N LEU A 86 10.39 -2.58 -18.41
CA LEU A 86 9.58 -3.75 -18.72
C LEU A 86 8.25 -3.74 -17.98
N THR A 87 7.22 -4.23 -18.65
CA THR A 87 5.91 -4.48 -18.05
C THR A 87 5.51 -5.93 -18.25
N ALA A 88 4.86 -6.49 -17.23
CA ALA A 88 4.29 -7.83 -17.26
C ALA A 88 2.76 -7.75 -17.14
N ALA A 89 2.07 -8.81 -17.56
CA ALA A 89 0.62 -8.91 -17.39
C ALA A 89 0.21 -9.24 -15.95
N ASP A 90 1.08 -9.93 -15.22
CA ASP A 90 0.84 -10.44 -13.87
C ASP A 90 2.16 -10.78 -13.15
N LEU A 91 2.03 -11.17 -11.88
CA LEU A 91 3.18 -11.55 -11.05
C LEU A 91 3.96 -12.76 -11.62
N PRO A 92 3.35 -13.86 -12.09
CA PRO A 92 4.09 -14.93 -12.77
C PRO A 92 4.94 -14.45 -13.94
N GLY A 93 4.39 -13.61 -14.83
CA GLY A 93 5.13 -13.01 -15.94
C GLY A 93 6.25 -12.09 -15.46
N LYS A 94 5.98 -11.29 -14.42
CA LYS A 94 6.99 -10.44 -13.76
C LYS A 94 8.17 -11.26 -13.26
N LEU A 95 7.90 -12.35 -12.53
CA LEU A 95 8.94 -13.25 -12.02
C LEU A 95 9.68 -14.01 -13.13
N ALA A 96 9.04 -14.33 -14.26
CA ALA A 96 9.70 -14.95 -15.40
C ALA A 96 10.73 -14.01 -16.06
N LEU A 97 10.43 -12.72 -16.14
CA LEU A 97 11.37 -11.70 -16.64
C LEU A 97 12.57 -11.53 -15.70
N VAL A 98 12.35 -11.64 -14.39
CA VAL A 98 13.43 -11.64 -13.40
C VAL A 98 14.29 -12.90 -13.50
N ALA A 99 13.67 -14.08 -13.57
CA ALA A 99 14.37 -15.37 -13.66
C ALA A 99 15.28 -15.46 -14.90
N THR A 100 14.87 -14.83 -16.00
CA THR A 100 15.66 -14.78 -17.24
C THR A 100 16.73 -13.68 -17.23
N GLY A 101 16.84 -12.89 -16.16
CA GLY A 101 17.86 -11.87 -15.96
C GLY A 101 17.64 -10.56 -16.74
N HIS A 102 16.42 -10.32 -17.25
CA HIS A 102 16.12 -9.09 -18.00
C HIS A 102 15.82 -7.89 -17.09
N ALA A 103 15.39 -8.13 -15.86
CA ALA A 103 15.06 -7.09 -14.88
C ALA A 103 15.09 -7.64 -13.44
N ILE A 104 14.94 -6.74 -12.47
CA ILE A 104 14.59 -7.01 -11.07
C ILE A 104 13.16 -6.54 -10.78
N ALA A 105 12.56 -7.02 -9.70
CA ALA A 105 11.19 -6.66 -9.33
C ALA A 105 11.06 -6.31 -7.85
N LEU A 106 10.13 -5.42 -7.51
CA LEU A 106 9.67 -5.19 -6.14
C LEU A 106 8.40 -6.02 -5.91
N ILE A 107 8.38 -6.84 -4.85
CA ILE A 107 7.20 -7.65 -4.50
C ILE A 107 6.84 -7.53 -3.02
N PRO A 108 5.60 -7.86 -2.67
CA PRO A 108 5.21 -8.18 -1.30
C PRO A 108 6.12 -9.21 -0.60
N GLY A 109 6.55 -8.93 0.62
CA GLY A 109 7.30 -9.87 1.45
C GLY A 109 6.51 -11.13 1.76
N VAL A 110 5.17 -11.05 1.86
CA VAL A 110 4.34 -12.24 2.08
C VAL A 110 4.36 -13.27 0.96
N LEU A 111 4.85 -12.90 -0.23
CA LEU A 111 4.91 -13.78 -1.39
C LEU A 111 6.25 -14.52 -1.51
N THR A 112 7.20 -14.25 -0.62
CA THR A 112 8.56 -14.82 -0.67
C THR A 112 8.59 -16.34 -0.55
N SER A 113 7.65 -16.93 0.20
CA SER A 113 7.54 -18.39 0.39
C SER A 113 7.06 -19.14 -0.86
N ALA A 114 6.50 -18.42 -1.85
CA ALA A 114 5.95 -18.99 -3.07
C ALA A 114 6.82 -18.71 -4.31
N LEU A 115 8.06 -18.27 -4.11
CA LEU A 115 8.96 -17.92 -5.21
C LEU A 115 9.49 -19.16 -5.94
N ARG A 116 9.79 -18.93 -7.22
CA ARG A 116 10.46 -19.89 -8.10
C ARG A 116 11.89 -20.12 -7.61
N ALA A 117 12.45 -21.30 -7.85
CA ALA A 117 13.80 -21.65 -7.39
C ALA A 117 14.93 -20.92 -8.15
N ASP A 118 14.64 -20.33 -9.30
CA ASP A 118 15.58 -19.60 -10.16
C ASP A 118 15.69 -18.10 -9.82
N VAL A 119 14.95 -17.63 -8.81
CA VAL A 119 15.05 -16.27 -8.26
C VAL A 119 15.35 -16.29 -6.76
N THR A 120 15.88 -15.20 -6.24
CA THR A 120 16.09 -14.99 -4.80
C THR A 120 15.74 -13.57 -4.40
N THR A 121 15.63 -13.36 -3.10
CA THR A 121 15.20 -12.09 -2.50
C THR A 121 16.38 -11.30 -1.95
N LEU A 122 16.34 -9.99 -2.15
CA LEU A 122 17.27 -9.02 -1.59
C LEU A 122 16.49 -8.03 -0.71
N PRO A 123 16.68 -8.05 0.61
CA PRO A 123 16.05 -7.10 1.51
C PRO A 123 16.50 -5.66 1.20
N LEU A 124 15.59 -4.71 1.40
CA LEU A 124 15.94 -3.29 1.38
C LEU A 124 16.19 -2.78 2.81
N VAL A 125 17.06 -1.79 2.93
CA VAL A 125 17.08 -0.89 4.08
C VAL A 125 15.89 0.06 3.94
N ASP A 126 15.09 0.18 4.99
CA ASP A 126 13.85 0.99 5.03
C ASP A 126 12.90 0.70 3.86
N PRO A 127 12.47 -0.58 3.66
CA PRO A 127 11.63 -0.97 2.54
C PRO A 127 10.30 -0.19 2.54
N PRO A 128 9.70 0.08 1.36
CA PRO A 128 8.33 0.54 1.34
C PRO A 128 7.45 -0.55 1.94
N THR A 129 6.50 -0.16 2.78
CA THR A 129 5.56 -1.06 3.43
C THR A 129 4.15 -0.83 2.92
N ARG A 130 3.30 -1.84 3.05
CA ARG A 130 1.85 -1.72 2.91
C ARG A 130 1.16 -2.34 4.11
N GLY A 131 0.07 -1.74 4.56
CA GLY A 131 -0.76 -2.32 5.61
C GLY A 131 -1.63 -3.44 5.06
N ILE A 132 -1.78 -4.49 5.87
CA ILE A 132 -2.71 -5.59 5.67
C ILE A 132 -3.84 -5.43 6.68
N TYR A 133 -5.07 -5.53 6.18
CA TYR A 133 -6.27 -5.26 6.95
C TYR A 133 -7.30 -6.35 6.74
N ALA A 134 -7.96 -6.74 7.81
CA ALA A 134 -9.25 -7.41 7.71
C ALA A 134 -10.35 -6.36 7.63
N ILE A 135 -11.33 -6.59 6.77
CA ILE A 135 -12.52 -5.76 6.65
C ILE A 135 -13.75 -6.64 6.90
N THR A 136 -14.61 -6.20 7.80
CA THR A 136 -15.89 -6.84 8.13
C THR A 136 -17.07 -5.91 7.81
N PRO A 137 -18.23 -6.44 7.39
CA PRO A 137 -19.42 -5.62 7.24
C PRO A 137 -19.98 -5.20 8.61
N ARG A 138 -20.50 -3.97 8.72
CA ARG A 138 -21.24 -3.48 9.90
C ARG A 138 -22.65 -4.05 9.95
N ARG A 139 -22.75 -5.34 10.18
CA ARG A 139 -24.00 -6.09 10.41
C ARG A 139 -23.80 -7.08 11.55
N ALA A 140 -24.85 -7.82 11.92
CA ALA A 140 -24.70 -8.92 12.87
C ALA A 140 -23.61 -9.89 12.37
N PRO A 141 -22.50 -10.05 13.11
CA PRO A 141 -21.38 -10.86 12.65
C PRO A 141 -21.76 -12.35 12.65
N HIS A 142 -21.18 -13.10 11.72
CA HIS A 142 -21.27 -14.55 11.76
C HIS A 142 -20.52 -15.06 13.02
N PRO A 143 -20.99 -16.13 13.71
CA PRO A 143 -20.35 -16.61 14.94
C PRO A 143 -18.86 -17.00 14.80
N ARG A 144 -18.38 -17.18 13.57
CA ARG A 144 -16.97 -17.47 13.26
C ARG A 144 -16.12 -16.25 12.91
N THR A 145 -16.71 -15.06 12.77
CA THR A 145 -15.98 -13.84 12.39
C THR A 145 -14.91 -13.50 13.44
N GLU A 146 -15.29 -13.37 14.70
CA GLU A 146 -14.37 -12.99 15.77
C GLU A 146 -13.25 -14.03 16.02
N PRO A 147 -13.53 -15.35 16.11
CA PRO A 147 -12.48 -16.36 16.18
C PRO A 147 -11.51 -16.30 15.00
N LEU A 148 -12.01 -16.14 13.77
CA LEU A 148 -11.16 -16.08 12.58
C LEU A 148 -10.30 -14.82 12.57
N LEU A 149 -10.81 -13.67 13.00
CA LEU A 149 -10.00 -12.44 13.11
C LEU A 149 -8.87 -12.58 14.13
N HIS A 150 -9.14 -13.25 15.26
CA HIS A 150 -8.10 -13.56 16.24
C HIS A 150 -7.04 -14.48 15.63
N GLU A 151 -7.43 -15.58 14.98
CA GLU A 151 -6.48 -16.48 14.31
C GLU A 151 -5.65 -15.78 13.23
N LEU A 152 -6.27 -14.92 12.41
CA LEU A 152 -5.57 -14.13 11.40
C LEU A 152 -4.55 -13.17 12.02
N THR A 153 -4.92 -12.49 13.09
CA THR A 153 -4.02 -11.57 13.81
C THR A 153 -2.83 -12.33 14.41
N ALA A 154 -3.09 -13.46 15.06
CA ALA A 154 -2.05 -14.30 15.65
C ALA A 154 -1.12 -14.90 14.58
N ALA A 155 -1.68 -15.40 13.48
CA ALA A 155 -0.90 -15.95 12.36
C ALA A 155 -0.01 -14.88 11.72
N PHE A 156 -0.53 -13.67 11.51
CA PHE A 156 0.24 -12.56 10.95
C PHE A 156 1.40 -12.16 11.87
N THR A 157 1.12 -12.00 13.17
CA THR A 157 2.14 -11.67 14.19
C THR A 157 3.24 -12.73 14.25
N SER A 158 2.87 -14.01 14.15
CA SER A 158 3.83 -15.12 14.20
C SER A 158 4.69 -15.22 12.93
N ALA A 159 4.12 -14.94 11.76
CA ALA A 159 4.82 -15.07 10.48
C ALA A 159 5.72 -13.86 10.18
N TYR A 160 5.38 -12.68 10.70
CA TYR A 160 6.05 -11.41 10.41
C TYR A 160 6.40 -10.61 11.68
N PRO A 161 7.17 -11.18 12.62
CA PRO A 161 7.44 -10.56 13.92
C PRO A 161 8.19 -9.21 13.80
N ALA A 162 9.06 -9.06 12.80
CA ALA A 162 9.83 -7.84 12.56
C ALA A 162 9.00 -6.65 12.03
N GLN A 163 7.75 -6.88 11.61
CA GLN A 163 6.86 -5.86 11.03
C GLN A 163 5.79 -5.37 12.02
N ALA A 164 5.71 -5.97 13.22
CA ALA A 164 4.75 -5.60 14.27
C ALA A 164 5.10 -4.29 15.00
N GLU A 165 6.37 -3.88 15.00
CA GLU A 165 6.82 -2.67 15.71
C GLU A 165 6.51 -1.35 14.97
N HIS A 166 6.14 -1.42 13.70
CA HIS A 166 5.92 -0.24 12.86
C HIS A 166 4.43 0.11 12.88
N GLN A 167 3.99 0.76 13.95
CA GLN A 167 2.62 1.24 14.11
C GLN A 167 2.35 2.37 13.10
N PRO A 168 1.27 2.34 12.30
CA PRO A 168 0.87 3.48 11.49
C PRO A 168 0.55 4.65 12.42
N THR A 169 1.15 5.82 12.20
CA THR A 169 0.65 7.08 12.74
C THR A 169 -0.76 7.28 12.18
N GLU A 170 -1.74 7.46 13.06
CA GLU A 170 -3.12 7.76 12.66
C GLU A 170 -3.14 8.95 11.69
N PRO A 171 -3.93 8.92 10.61
CA PRO A 171 -4.23 10.14 9.89
C PRO A 171 -5.10 11.01 10.81
N ASP A 172 -4.57 12.17 11.19
CA ASP A 172 -5.24 13.20 11.98
C ASP A 172 -6.69 13.39 11.51
N CYS A 173 -7.63 12.80 12.26
CA CYS A 173 -9.05 13.01 12.09
C CYS A 173 -9.49 14.25 12.89
N HIS A 174 -8.77 15.38 12.80
CA HIS A 174 -9.23 16.64 13.40
C HIS A 174 -8.74 17.88 12.66
N ALA A 175 -9.57 18.39 11.75
CA ALA A 175 -9.78 19.82 11.58
C ALA A 175 -11.19 20.07 11.01
N ALA A 176 -12.20 19.87 11.85
CA ALA A 176 -13.49 20.52 11.66
C ALA A 176 -13.30 22.02 11.86
N ALA A 177 -13.53 22.82 10.81
CA ALA A 177 -13.51 24.26 10.91
C ALA A 177 -14.69 24.75 11.78
N PRO A 178 -14.48 25.63 12.78
CA PRO A 178 -15.59 26.30 13.44
C PRO A 178 -16.07 27.45 12.56
N GLY A 179 -17.36 27.46 12.27
CA GLY A 179 -18.04 28.54 11.56
C GLY A 179 -18.10 29.82 12.37
N THR A 180 -18.14 30.95 11.68
CA THR A 180 -18.47 32.26 12.26
C THR A 180 -19.88 32.68 11.79
N PRO A 181 -20.76 33.21 12.67
CA PRO A 181 -22.13 33.49 12.31
C PRO A 181 -22.30 34.75 11.47
N ARG A 182 -23.31 34.70 10.59
CA ARG A 182 -23.87 35.78 9.80
C ARG A 182 -24.69 36.72 10.69
N GLN A 183 -24.45 38.04 10.62
CA GLN A 183 -25.47 39.04 10.90
C GLN A 183 -25.40 40.23 9.94
N GLN A 184 -26.56 40.84 9.74
CA GLN A 184 -27.06 41.51 8.55
C GLN A 184 -27.21 43.02 8.76
N ARG A 185 -27.07 43.78 7.66
CA ARG A 185 -27.76 45.03 7.27
C ARG A 185 -27.54 46.30 8.11
N HIS A 186 -27.09 47.37 7.44
CA HIS A 186 -27.92 48.54 7.05
C HIS A 186 -27.09 49.57 6.27
N GLY A 187 -27.69 50.21 5.27
CA GLY A 187 -27.08 51.33 4.56
C GLY A 187 -27.65 51.55 3.16
N ASP A 188 -28.87 52.07 3.11
CA ASP A 188 -29.56 52.54 1.91
C ASP A 188 -28.74 53.55 1.08
N CYS A 189 -28.81 53.47 -0.24
CA CYS A 189 -28.69 54.65 -1.10
C CYS A 189 -29.62 54.50 -2.31
N LYS A 190 -30.70 55.30 -2.28
CA LYS A 190 -31.73 55.40 -3.31
C LYS A 190 -31.16 56.10 -4.55
N SER A 191 -31.40 55.53 -5.73
CA SER A 191 -31.35 56.23 -7.01
C SER A 191 -32.75 56.27 -7.62
N SER A 192 -33.35 57.45 -7.69
CA SER A 192 -34.50 57.75 -8.55
C SER A 192 -34.59 59.25 -8.77
N GLY A 193 -34.51 59.68 -10.03
CA GLY A 193 -34.79 61.05 -10.42
C GLY A 193 -34.39 61.35 -11.87
N SER A 194 -35.27 61.08 -12.83
CA SER A 194 -35.33 61.81 -14.10
C SER A 194 -36.76 61.78 -14.65
N ALA A 195 -37.37 62.98 -14.76
CA ALA A 195 -38.35 63.44 -15.74
C ALA A 195 -38.95 64.78 -15.25
N PRO A 196 -39.50 65.62 -16.14
CA PRO A 196 -38.90 66.23 -17.33
C PRO A 196 -38.42 67.68 -17.07
#